data_AF-A0A3C0UX42-F1
#
_entry.id   AF-A0A3C0UX42-F1
#
_cell.length_a   1.000
_cell.length_b   1.000
_cell.length_c   1.000
_cell.angle_alpha   90.00
_cell.angle_beta   90.00
_cell.angle_gamma   90.00
#
_symmetry.space_group_name_H-M   'P 1'
#
loop_
_entity.id
_entity.type
_entity.pdbx_description
1 polymer ?
#
loop_
_entity_poly.entity_id
_entity_poly.type
_entity_poly.pdbx_seq_one_letter_code
_entity_poly.pdbx_strand_id
1 'polypeptide(L)'
;MLLVTMSSWGQKPTYTSIILKGKVVEQATGNAVPFASVYLRAGKNGITTDENGGFALTVKSLPDTLLVSEVGYESQHHVISQVPVGELK
;
A
#
# COMPACT_ATOMS: atom_id res chain seq x y z
N MET A 1 19.48 21.73 -43.91
CA MET A 1 19.69 20.65 -42.93
C MET A 1 18.99 21.08 -41.65
N LEU A 2 17.91 20.39 -41.26
CA LEU A 2 17.12 20.73 -40.09
C LEU A 2 17.54 19.79 -38.95
N LEU A 3 18.14 20.32 -37.87
CA LEU A 3 18.40 19.54 -36.66
C LEU A 3 17.19 19.66 -35.74
N VAL A 4 16.52 18.53 -35.50
CA VAL A 4 15.53 18.40 -34.43
C VAL A 4 16.26 17.86 -33.21
N THR A 5 16.50 18.72 -32.21
CA THR A 5 17.05 18.30 -30.92
C THR A 5 15.92 17.72 -30.07
N MET A 6 15.81 16.40 -30.04
CA MET A 6 14.96 15.71 -29.09
C MET A 6 15.61 15.77 -27.70
N SER A 7 15.34 16.83 -26.95
CA SER A 7 15.57 16.83 -25.51
C SER A 7 14.53 15.90 -24.88
N SER A 8 14.88 14.62 -24.79
CA SER A 8 14.10 13.61 -24.08
C SER A 8 14.12 13.94 -22.59
N TRP A 9 13.17 14.75 -22.14
CA TRP A 9 12.86 14.87 -20.73
C TRP A 9 12.26 13.56 -20.25
N GLY A 10 13.11 12.68 -19.69
CA GLY A 10 12.64 11.62 -18.82
C GLY A 10 11.99 12.26 -17.60
N GLN A 11 10.66 12.25 -17.55
CA GLN A 11 9.94 12.63 -16.34
C GLN A 11 10.25 11.58 -15.27
N LYS A 12 11.09 11.95 -14.31
CA LYS A 12 11.24 11.16 -13.09
C LYS A 12 9.87 11.22 -12.40
N PRO A 13 9.13 10.12 -12.21
CA PRO A 13 7.88 10.17 -11.49
C PRO A 13 8.19 10.69 -10.08
N THR A 14 7.72 11.89 -9.77
CA THR A 14 7.69 12.37 -8.40
C THR A 14 6.69 11.49 -7.66
N TYR A 15 7.18 10.63 -6.78
CA TYR A 15 6.33 9.85 -5.91
C TYR A 15 5.67 10.79 -4.90
N THR A 16 4.50 11.32 -5.26
CA THR A 16 3.52 11.81 -4.29
C THR A 16 3.17 10.63 -3.40
N SER A 17 3.21 10.83 -2.08
CA SER A 17 2.83 9.81 -1.11
C SER A 17 1.47 9.21 -1.46
N ILE A 18 1.42 7.89 -1.63
CA ILE A 18 0.21 7.17 -2.01
C ILE A 18 -0.54 6.79 -0.75
N ILE A 19 -1.87 6.91 -0.76
CA ILE A 19 -2.71 6.38 0.31
C ILE A 19 -3.19 4.99 -0.10
N LEU A 20 -2.65 3.96 0.54
CA LEU A 20 -3.12 2.59 0.39
C LEU A 20 -4.36 2.41 1.26
N LYS A 21 -5.50 2.16 0.64
CA LYS A 21 -6.75 1.82 1.34
C LYS A 21 -7.05 0.36 1.15
N GLY A 22 -7.53 -0.29 2.21
CA GLY A 22 -7.88 -1.70 2.16
C GLY A 22 -8.75 -2.12 3.34
N LYS A 23 -9.11 -3.40 3.35
CA LYS A 23 -9.87 -4.04 4.42
C LYS A 23 -9.14 -5.31 4.85
N VAL A 24 -9.00 -5.51 6.15
CA VAL A 24 -8.49 -6.75 6.73
C VAL A 24 -9.69 -7.63 7.07
N VAL A 25 -9.67 -8.85 6.52
CA VAL A 25 -10.71 -9.85 6.73
C VAL A 25 -10.09 -11.18 7.12
N GLU A 26 -10.81 -11.96 7.92
CA GLU A 26 -10.45 -13.31 8.27
C GLU A 26 -10.63 -14.22 7.04
N GLN A 27 -9.62 -15.03 6.72
CA GLN A 27 -9.65 -15.90 5.55
C GLN A 27 -10.72 -17.00 5.64
N ALA A 28 -10.98 -17.53 6.84
CA ALA A 28 -11.90 -18.65 7.04
C ALA A 28 -13.38 -18.24 6.90
N THR A 29 -13.74 -17.07 7.42
CA THR A 29 -15.14 -16.62 7.52
C THR A 29 -15.47 -15.44 6.61
N GLY A 30 -14.47 -14.69 6.17
CA GLY A 30 -14.64 -13.41 5.49
C GLY A 30 -15.04 -12.26 6.42
N ASN A 31 -15.08 -12.48 7.73
CA ASN A 31 -15.42 -11.45 8.71
C ASN A 31 -14.35 -10.36 8.77
N ALA A 32 -14.77 -9.12 9.02
CA ALA A 32 -13.83 -8.04 9.25
C ALA A 32 -13.00 -8.29 10.53
N VAL A 33 -11.71 -8.00 10.46
CA VAL A 33 -10.82 -8.07 11.62
C VAL A 33 -10.57 -6.64 12.13
N PRO A 34 -11.27 -6.20 13.18
CA PRO A 34 -11.06 -4.88 13.75
C PRO A 34 -9.77 -4.86 14.57
N PHE A 35 -9.21 -3.67 14.76
CA PHE A 35 -8.03 -3.43 15.59
C PHE A 35 -6.76 -4.20 15.18
N ALA A 36 -6.71 -4.73 13.95
CA ALA A 36 -5.52 -5.36 13.39
C ALA A 36 -4.44 -4.30 13.13
N SER A 37 -3.20 -4.64 13.46
CA SER A 37 -2.04 -3.78 13.22
C SER A 37 -1.55 -3.97 11.80
N VAL A 38 -1.55 -2.90 11.02
CA VAL A 38 -1.06 -2.85 9.63
C VAL A 38 0.17 -1.97 9.57
N TYR A 39 1.33 -2.54 9.21
CA TYR A 39 2.63 -1.87 9.27
C TYR A 39 3.40 -2.00 7.96
N LEU A 40 4.11 -0.95 7.57
CA LEU A 40 5.04 -0.92 6.44
C LEU A 40 6.48 -1.00 6.92
N ARG A 41 7.19 -2.03 6.49
CA ARG A 41 8.54 -2.33 6.95
C ARG A 41 9.58 -1.29 6.52
N ALA A 42 9.59 -0.88 5.26
CA ALA A 42 10.53 0.11 4.75
C ALA A 42 10.08 1.53 5.10
N GLY A 43 8.78 1.83 4.94
CA GLY A 43 8.19 3.12 5.25
C GLY A 43 8.17 3.46 6.75
N LYS A 44 8.38 2.48 7.64
CA LYS A 44 8.34 2.58 9.11
C LYS A 44 7.09 3.30 9.62
N ASN A 45 5.96 3.06 8.97
CA ASN A 45 4.67 3.65 9.31
C ASN A 45 3.64 2.54 9.50
N GLY A 46 2.68 2.73 10.37
CA GLY A 46 1.61 1.76 10.59
C GLY A 46 0.34 2.42 11.06
N ILE A 47 -0.75 1.68 10.91
CA ILE A 47 -2.09 2.07 11.35
C ILE A 47 -2.81 0.85 11.88
N THR A 48 -3.78 1.07 12.75
CA THR A 48 -4.68 0.03 13.25
C THR A 48 -5.99 0.08 12.45
N THR A 49 -6.56 -1.08 12.12
CA THR A 49 -7.85 -1.13 11.41
C THR A 49 -9.00 -0.65 12.28
N ASP A 50 -10.02 -0.08 11.64
CA ASP A 50 -11.27 0.33 12.31
C ASP A 50 -12.17 -0.86 12.67
N GLU A 51 -13.34 -0.59 13.25
CA GLU A 51 -14.35 -1.59 13.64
C GLU A 51 -14.86 -2.46 12.48
N ASN A 52 -14.74 -1.96 11.24
CA ASN A 52 -15.09 -2.67 10.02
C ASN A 52 -13.87 -3.32 9.36
N GLY A 53 -12.70 -3.33 10.01
CA GLY A 53 -11.45 -3.85 9.45
C GLY A 53 -10.83 -2.96 8.37
N GLY A 54 -11.34 -1.74 8.16
CA GLY A 54 -10.84 -0.78 7.18
C GLY A 54 -9.53 -0.12 7.63
N PHE A 55 -8.65 0.18 6.68
CA PHE A 55 -7.45 0.98 6.93
C PHE A 55 -7.11 1.91 5.76
N ALA A 56 -6.41 3.00 6.08
CA ALA A 56 -5.81 3.91 5.11
C ALA A 56 -4.39 4.26 5.55
N LEU A 57 -3.38 3.76 4.83
CA LEU A 57 -1.98 3.91 5.20
C LEU A 57 -1.21 4.64 4.11
N THR A 58 -0.49 5.69 4.51
CA THR A 58 0.35 6.46 3.59
C THR A 58 1.66 5.72 3.30
N VAL A 59 1.87 5.36 2.04
CA VAL A 59 3.07 4.74 1.49
C VAL A 59 3.94 5.84 0.87
N LYS A 60 5.17 5.98 1.39
CA LYS A 60 6.11 7.00 0.93
C LYS A 60 6.98 6.52 -0.23
N SER A 61 7.33 5.23 -0.22
CA SER A 61 8.25 4.63 -1.19
C SER A 61 7.80 3.20 -1.50
N LEU A 62 8.06 2.78 -2.74
CA LEU A 62 7.85 1.42 -3.22
C LEU A 62 9.16 0.89 -3.83
N PRO A 63 9.38 -0.44 -3.85
CA PRO A 63 8.57 -1.48 -3.22
C PRO A 63 8.64 -1.44 -1.69
N ASP A 64 7.60 -1.90 -1.00
CA ASP A 64 7.55 -2.04 0.45
C ASP A 64 6.88 -3.38 0.85
N THR A 65 7.02 -3.79 2.10
CA THR A 65 6.34 -4.94 2.69
C THR A 65 5.32 -4.48 3.70
N LEU A 66 4.05 -4.77 3.42
CA LEU A 66 2.94 -4.65 4.35
C LEU A 66 2.92 -5.86 5.27
N LEU A 67 2.88 -5.62 6.56
CA LEU A 67 2.80 -6.63 7.61
C LEU A 67 1.48 -6.41 8.35
N VAL A 68 0.63 -7.43 8.40
CA VAL A 68 -0.64 -7.41 9.11
C VAL A 68 -0.55 -8.40 10.26
N SER A 69 -0.85 -7.95 11.47
CA SER A 69 -0.80 -8.78 12.68
C SER A 69 -1.92 -8.43 13.64
N GLU A 70 -2.51 -9.45 14.26
CA GLU A 70 -3.57 -9.33 15.26
C GLU A 70 -3.40 -10.44 16.31
N VAL A 71 -3.87 -10.22 17.53
CA VAL A 71 -3.71 -11.15 18.65
C VAL A 71 -4.60 -12.38 18.44
N GLY A 72 -3.97 -13.51 18.11
CA GLY A 72 -4.68 -14.77 17.85
C GLY A 72 -4.77 -15.14 16.37
N TYR A 73 -4.20 -14.31 15.48
CA TYR A 73 -4.07 -14.62 14.05
C TYR A 73 -2.61 -14.80 13.65
N GLU A 74 -2.41 -15.49 12.54
CA GLU A 74 -1.09 -15.61 11.91
C GLU A 74 -0.71 -14.30 11.20
N SER A 75 0.50 -13.81 11.46
CA SER A 75 0.99 -12.58 10.82
C SER A 75 1.19 -12.76 9.31
N GLN A 76 0.57 -11.89 8.53
CA GLN A 76 0.66 -11.92 7.07
C GLN A 76 1.65 -10.88 6.55
N HIS A 77 2.39 -11.25 5.51
CA HIS A 77 3.38 -10.40 4.86
C HIS A 77 3.03 -10.27 3.38
N HIS A 78 2.81 -9.04 2.91
CA HIS A 78 2.45 -8.76 1.54
C HIS A 78 3.42 -7.74 0.93
N VAL A 79 4.08 -8.10 -0.16
CA VAL A 79 4.99 -7.19 -0.86
C VAL A 79 4.19 -6.31 -1.81
N ILE A 80 4.29 -5.00 -1.65
CA ILE A 80 3.67 -4.00 -2.50
C ILE A 80 4.77 -3.45 -3.41
N SER A 81 4.76 -3.84 -4.68
CA SER A 81 5.79 -3.43 -5.64
C SER A 81 5.40 -2.27 -6.54
N GLN A 82 4.10 -1.95 -6.60
CA GLN A 82 3.56 -0.90 -7.47
C GLN A 82 2.40 -0.20 -6.78
N VAL A 83 2.24 1.09 -7.09
CA VAL A 83 0.98 1.79 -6.81
C VAL A 83 -0.07 1.07 -7.64
N PRO A 84 -1.19 0.62 -7.07
CA PRO A 84 -2.31 0.18 -7.88
C PRO A 84 -2.79 1.39 -8.71
N VAL A 85 -2.27 1.51 -9.93
CA VAL A 85 -2.74 2.44 -10.95
C VAL A 85 -3.91 1.75 -11.64
N GLY A 86 -5.04 1.72 -10.95
CA GLY A 86 -6.28 1.16 -11.48
C GLY A 86 -7.42 2.12 -11.14
N GLU A 87 -7.90 2.86 -12.15
CA GLU A 87 -9.26 3.35 -12.13
C GLU A 87 -10.19 2.21 -11.74
N LEU A 88 -11.06 2.45 -10.76
CA LEU A 88 -12.26 1.66 -10.56
C LEU A 88 -13.08 1.75 -11.86
N LYS A 89 -13.03 0.72 -12.70
CA LYS A 89 -14.02 0.48 -13.75
C LYS A 89 -14.96 -0.62 -13.31
#